data_AF-A0A9D8FD18-F1
#
_entry.id   AF-A0A9D8FD18-F1
#
_cell.length_a   1.000
_cell.length_b   1.000
_cell.length_c   1.000
_cell.angle_alpha   90.00
_cell.angle_beta   90.00
_cell.angle_gamma   90.00
#
_symmetry.space_group_name_H-M   'P 1'
#
loop_
_entity.id
_entity.type
_entity.pdbx_description
1 polymer ?
#
loop_
_entity_poly.entity_id
_entity_poly.type
_entity_poly.pdbx_seq_one_letter_code
_entity_poly.pdbx_strand_id
1 'polypeptide(L)'
;MTFLRSSQPTSAASRGRARVRVTGILSRLTLGVMLHLGAASAGFAKAIVAGLASSHLDAELKGQVLIEELNCAACHASEASLKARSKYAPRLAEVGSRVNPSYLESFILNPHGTKPGTTMPDALASLDTAGKRQAARELTHFLLSLKPNDFSLAPPDAVAAQHGNRLFHSRGCAACHSPRDEQGRELPAKASVPLGALDRKYSFKSLLEFLRQPHASRPSGRMPDLRLPGRELERIAHYLLQDIRVPGNLNYTLYRGDVWEGLTSDKVVAERAGQVRDFDPAHFGKLSQHTALVYEGWLKVETAGTYRFFLTLNGGSLEIGGRTLAKEAPSDRRGVKSLQAVVKLNAEPQPLRFTYFHTGREAKLKLEVEGPGLPRGPIPADMLSVSKEPIPAFEPLTVDSGLAGRGRERFGQLG
;
A
#
# COMPACT_ATOMS: atom_id res chain seq x y z
N MET A 1 15.64 -58.19 -37.28
CA MET A 1 16.21 -56.92 -36.78
C MET A 1 16.11 -56.98 -35.26
N THR A 2 17.00 -57.61 -34.48
CA THR A 2 18.48 -57.67 -34.55
C THR A 2 19.07 -56.26 -34.74
N PHE A 3 19.90 -55.68 -33.87
CA PHE A 3 20.59 -56.10 -32.62
C PHE A 3 20.80 -54.85 -31.71
N LEU A 4 21.33 -54.84 -30.47
CA LEU A 4 22.04 -55.82 -29.61
C LEU A 4 21.87 -55.45 -28.09
N ARG A 5 22.61 -56.13 -27.19
CA ARG A 5 22.98 -55.77 -25.80
C ARG A 5 24.37 -55.04 -25.84
N SER A 6 25.05 -54.56 -24.78
CA SER A 6 25.18 -55.09 -23.41
C SER A 6 25.88 -54.17 -22.40
N SER A 7 25.62 -54.47 -21.11
CA SER A 7 26.60 -54.62 -19.99
C SER A 7 27.43 -53.43 -19.45
N GLN A 8 27.28 -53.21 -18.13
CA GLN A 8 28.25 -52.54 -17.24
C GLN A 8 29.55 -53.37 -17.08
N PRO A 9 30.59 -52.85 -16.40
CA PRO A 9 30.68 -53.15 -14.96
C PRO A 9 31.16 -51.98 -14.06
N THR A 10 31.02 -52.22 -12.74
CA THR A 10 31.45 -51.38 -11.61
C THR A 10 32.96 -51.42 -11.33
N SER A 11 33.52 -50.34 -10.79
CA SER A 11 34.66 -50.41 -9.84
C SER A 11 34.71 -49.17 -8.93
N ALA A 12 35.33 -49.29 -7.76
CA ALA A 12 35.34 -48.28 -6.70
C ALA A 12 36.75 -48.01 -6.14
N ALA A 13 36.88 -46.93 -5.36
CA ALA A 13 38.11 -46.45 -4.70
C ALA A 13 39.19 -45.88 -5.66
N SER A 14 40.09 -44.97 -5.24
CA SER A 14 40.51 -44.62 -3.87
C SER A 14 40.95 -43.13 -3.74
N ARG A 15 41.61 -42.79 -2.62
CA ARG A 15 41.85 -41.41 -2.12
C ARG A 15 43.14 -40.79 -2.69
N GLY A 16 43.17 -39.46 -2.84
CA GLY A 16 44.43 -38.72 -3.06
C GLY A 16 44.29 -37.20 -2.92
N ARG A 17 44.58 -36.65 -1.74
CA ARG A 17 44.80 -35.20 -1.56
C ARG A 17 46.26 -34.86 -1.86
N ALA A 18 46.53 -33.92 -2.76
CA ALA A 18 47.83 -33.26 -2.86
C ALA A 18 47.66 -31.75 -3.05
N ARG A 19 48.31 -30.95 -2.19
CA ARG A 19 48.39 -29.50 -2.31
C ARG A 19 49.51 -29.14 -3.29
N VAL A 20 49.27 -28.22 -4.21
CA VAL A 20 50.34 -27.58 -5.00
C VAL A 20 50.61 -26.18 -4.45
N ARG A 21 51.88 -25.83 -4.27
CA ARG A 21 52.35 -24.57 -3.68
C ARG A 21 52.29 -23.43 -4.69
N VAL A 22 52.02 -22.23 -4.18
CA VAL A 22 52.24 -20.97 -4.91
C VAL A 22 53.68 -20.51 -4.70
N THR A 23 54.39 -20.20 -5.78
CA THR A 23 55.66 -19.47 -5.79
C THR A 23 55.62 -18.50 -6.96
N GLY A 24 55.72 -17.19 -6.68
CA GLY A 24 55.62 -16.15 -7.70
C GLY A 24 56.97 -15.75 -8.29
N ILE A 25 56.93 -15.06 -9.44
CA ILE A 25 58.05 -14.30 -10.01
C ILE A 25 57.52 -12.93 -10.43
N LEU A 26 58.30 -11.88 -10.15
CA LEU A 26 57.98 -10.49 -10.50
C LEU A 26 58.16 -10.24 -12.01
N SER A 27 57.34 -9.34 -12.56
CA SER A 27 57.85 -8.39 -13.55
C SER A 27 57.18 -7.03 -13.35
N ARG A 28 57.98 -5.95 -13.40
CA ARG A 28 57.53 -4.56 -13.34
C ARG A 28 57.67 -3.96 -14.73
N LEU A 29 56.63 -3.32 -15.26
CA LEU A 29 56.71 -2.12 -16.13
C LEU A 29 55.33 -1.71 -16.66
N THR A 30 54.74 -0.65 -16.09
CA THR A 30 54.53 0.66 -16.74
C THR A 30 53.57 1.52 -15.92
N LEU A 31 53.94 2.78 -15.72
CA LEU A 31 53.14 3.80 -15.04
C LEU A 31 52.36 4.57 -16.11
N GLY A 32 51.02 4.61 -16.04
CA GLY A 32 50.21 5.24 -17.10
C GLY A 32 48.72 5.35 -16.78
N VAL A 33 48.34 6.47 -16.14
CA VAL A 33 47.06 7.20 -16.27
C VAL A 33 45.80 6.42 -16.70
N MET A 34 44.84 6.26 -15.78
CA MET A 34 43.55 6.96 -15.91
C MET A 34 42.74 6.96 -14.61
N LEU A 35 42.72 8.13 -13.95
CA LEU A 35 41.79 8.42 -12.85
C LEU A 35 40.42 8.78 -13.42
N HIS A 36 39.65 7.77 -13.82
CA HIS A 36 38.23 7.91 -14.14
C HIS A 36 37.39 7.05 -13.19
N LEU A 37 37.40 7.46 -11.91
CA LEU A 37 36.22 7.26 -11.07
C LEU A 37 35.10 8.02 -11.78
N GLY A 38 34.24 7.27 -12.48
CA GLY A 38 33.18 7.85 -13.27
C GLY A 38 32.35 8.77 -12.41
N ALA A 39 32.23 10.04 -12.83
CA ALA A 39 31.21 10.91 -12.30
C ALA A 39 29.87 10.19 -12.53
N ALA A 40 29.32 9.63 -11.45
CA ALA A 40 27.92 9.27 -11.40
C ALA A 40 27.17 10.56 -11.65
N SER A 41 26.82 10.79 -12.91
CA SER A 41 26.05 11.94 -13.31
C SER A 41 24.76 11.83 -12.51
N ALA A 42 24.59 12.77 -11.58
CA ALA A 42 23.32 12.98 -10.91
C ALA A 42 22.34 13.36 -12.01
N GLY A 43 21.72 12.33 -12.60
CA GLY A 43 20.75 12.48 -13.65
C GLY A 43 19.57 13.19 -13.03
N PHE A 44 19.56 14.52 -13.14
CA PHE A 44 18.42 15.35 -12.79
C PHE A 44 17.19 14.66 -13.34
N ALA A 45 16.31 14.19 -12.46
CA ALA A 45 15.17 13.38 -12.84
C ALA A 45 14.17 14.27 -13.60
N LYS A 46 14.41 14.40 -14.91
CA LYS A 46 13.76 15.37 -15.79
C LYS A 46 12.24 15.25 -15.68
N ALA A 47 11.57 16.38 -15.82
CA ALA A 47 10.12 16.38 -16.01
C ALA A 47 9.76 15.54 -17.24
N ILE A 48 8.75 14.67 -17.12
CA ILE A 48 8.32 13.81 -18.21
C ILE A 48 6.96 14.29 -18.70
N VAL A 49 6.93 14.82 -19.91
CA VAL A 49 5.70 15.05 -20.66
C VAL A 49 5.32 13.75 -21.36
N ALA A 50 4.31 13.04 -20.84
CA ALA A 50 3.95 11.72 -21.33
C ALA A 50 3.62 11.74 -22.84
N GLY A 51 4.06 10.71 -23.57
CA GLY A 51 3.90 10.61 -25.03
C GLY A 51 4.84 11.49 -25.87
N LEU A 52 5.41 12.57 -25.33
CA LEU A 52 6.24 13.50 -26.10
C LEU A 52 7.56 12.86 -26.55
N ALA A 53 8.24 12.14 -25.65
CA ALA A 53 9.51 11.48 -25.93
C ALA A 53 9.41 10.39 -27.02
N SER A 54 8.23 9.78 -27.18
CA SER A 54 7.93 8.77 -28.20
C SER A 54 7.23 9.33 -29.45
N SER A 55 7.07 10.65 -29.56
CA SER A 55 6.32 11.28 -30.65
C SER A 55 7.16 11.49 -31.92
N HIS A 56 6.51 11.37 -33.07
CA HIS A 56 7.08 11.69 -34.39
C HIS A 56 6.99 13.19 -34.76
N LEU A 57 6.61 14.05 -33.80
CA LEU A 57 6.62 15.50 -33.98
C LEU A 57 8.04 16.01 -34.31
N ASP A 58 8.13 17.05 -35.11
CA ASP A 58 9.37 17.79 -35.33
C ASP A 58 9.85 18.52 -34.05
N ALA A 59 11.01 19.17 -34.13
CA ALA A 59 11.62 19.85 -32.99
C ALA A 59 10.85 21.11 -32.55
N GLU A 60 10.17 21.79 -33.47
CA GLU A 60 9.45 23.04 -33.21
C GLU A 60 8.15 22.75 -32.44
N LEU A 61 7.35 21.81 -32.94
CA LEU A 61 6.15 21.32 -32.25
C LEU A 61 6.48 20.67 -30.91
N LYS A 62 7.61 19.96 -30.79
CA LYS A 62 8.11 19.47 -29.49
C LYS A 62 8.43 20.61 -28.52
N GLY A 63 9.05 21.67 -29.01
CA GLY A 63 9.31 22.89 -28.23
C GLY A 63 8.03 23.55 -27.74
N GLN A 64 7.05 23.73 -28.64
CA GLN A 64 5.75 24.31 -28.28
C GLN A 64 5.01 23.47 -27.21
N VAL A 65 4.95 22.14 -27.37
CA VAL A 65 4.33 21.26 -26.37
C VAL A 65 5.03 21.35 -25.01
N LEU A 66 6.37 21.50 -24.98
CA LEU A 66 7.10 21.70 -23.72
C LEU A 66 6.72 23.02 -23.04
N ILE A 67 6.62 24.12 -23.80
CA ILE A 67 6.26 25.44 -23.26
C ILE A 67 4.85 25.41 -22.65
N GLU A 68 3.90 24.75 -23.33
CA GLU A 68 2.52 24.61 -22.88
C GLU A 68 2.38 23.66 -21.67
N GLU A 69 3.04 22.50 -21.66
CA GLU A 69 2.94 21.48 -20.59
C GLU A 69 3.78 21.77 -19.34
N LEU A 70 4.85 22.56 -19.47
CA LEU A 70 5.64 23.08 -18.34
C LEU A 70 5.17 24.48 -17.89
N ASN A 71 4.16 25.05 -18.57
CA ASN A 71 3.50 26.31 -18.21
C ASN A 71 4.47 27.51 -18.13
N CYS A 72 5.46 27.59 -19.03
CA CYS A 72 6.48 28.65 -19.01
C CYS A 72 5.86 30.05 -19.19
N ALA A 73 4.74 30.14 -19.91
CA ALA A 73 3.94 31.34 -20.15
C ALA A 73 3.26 31.92 -18.88
N ALA A 74 3.30 31.23 -17.74
CA ALA A 74 2.84 31.78 -16.47
C ALA A 74 3.77 32.88 -15.94
N CYS A 75 5.10 32.73 -16.14
CA CYS A 75 6.11 33.65 -15.64
C CYS A 75 6.83 34.43 -16.75
N HIS A 76 6.95 33.87 -17.95
CA HIS A 76 7.60 34.53 -19.09
C HIS A 76 6.59 35.21 -20.02
N ALA A 77 7.01 36.37 -20.56
CA ALA A 77 6.25 37.09 -21.58
C ALA A 77 5.98 36.20 -22.80
N SER A 78 4.73 36.21 -23.26
CA SER A 78 4.22 35.30 -24.30
C SER A 78 2.95 35.86 -24.92
N GLU A 79 2.60 35.39 -26.12
CA GLU A 79 1.31 35.72 -26.73
C GLU A 79 0.13 35.20 -25.91
N ALA A 80 -0.99 35.92 -25.98
CA ALA A 80 -2.24 35.52 -25.32
C ALA A 80 -2.72 34.12 -25.77
N SER A 81 -2.48 33.75 -27.03
CA SER A 81 -2.77 32.44 -27.63
C SER A 81 -2.05 31.30 -26.89
N LEU A 82 -0.74 31.45 -26.65
CA LEU A 82 0.12 30.48 -25.98
C LEU A 82 -0.19 30.38 -24.48
N LYS A 83 -0.45 31.52 -23.84
CA LYS A 83 -0.87 31.58 -22.43
C LYS A 83 -2.23 30.92 -22.21
N ALA A 84 -3.17 31.02 -23.16
CA ALA A 84 -4.47 30.37 -23.09
C ALA A 84 -4.40 28.84 -23.30
N ARG A 85 -3.39 28.32 -24.01
CA ARG A 85 -3.16 26.87 -24.19
C ARG A 85 -2.30 26.24 -23.08
N SER A 86 -1.56 27.06 -22.33
CA SER A 86 -0.67 26.57 -21.28
C SER A 86 -1.41 25.93 -20.10
N LYS A 87 -0.78 24.92 -19.52
CA LYS A 87 -1.35 24.04 -18.50
C LYS A 87 -1.53 24.75 -17.16
N TYR A 88 -2.77 24.81 -16.67
CA TYR A 88 -3.06 25.33 -15.34
C TYR A 88 -2.49 24.43 -14.23
N ALA A 89 -1.94 25.07 -13.19
CA ALA A 89 -1.48 24.40 -11.98
C ALA A 89 -2.63 23.69 -11.23
N PRO A 90 -2.36 22.63 -10.45
CA PRO A 90 -3.35 22.02 -9.57
C PRO A 90 -3.91 23.04 -8.57
N ARG A 91 -5.23 22.99 -8.29
CA ARG A 91 -5.85 23.86 -7.30
C ARG A 91 -5.39 23.47 -5.89
N LEU A 92 -4.77 24.39 -5.15
CA LEU A 92 -4.16 24.09 -3.84
C LEU A 92 -5.05 24.37 -2.63
N ALA A 93 -6.17 25.09 -2.77
CA ALA A 93 -7.04 25.52 -1.66
C ALA A 93 -7.56 24.39 -0.74
N GLU A 94 -7.56 23.15 -1.22
CA GLU A 94 -8.01 21.96 -0.49
C GLU A 94 -6.93 20.86 -0.50
N VAL A 95 -5.66 21.21 -0.65
CA VAL A 95 -4.57 20.21 -0.76
C VAL A 95 -4.39 19.44 0.55
N GLY A 96 -4.61 20.06 1.72
CA GLY A 96 -4.46 19.41 3.02
C GLY A 96 -5.35 18.19 3.21
N SER A 97 -6.65 18.28 2.89
CA SER A 97 -7.59 17.15 2.97
C SER A 97 -7.32 16.03 1.95
N ARG A 98 -6.55 16.34 0.88
CA ARG A 98 -6.32 15.42 -0.25
C ARG A 98 -4.95 14.77 -0.29
N VAL A 99 -3.96 15.27 0.46
CA VAL A 99 -2.58 14.80 0.40
C VAL A 99 -2.02 14.67 1.80
N ASN A 100 -1.39 13.52 2.07
CA ASN A 100 -0.70 13.25 3.33
C ASN A 100 0.30 14.40 3.64
N PRO A 101 0.24 15.04 4.82
CA PRO A 101 1.13 16.14 5.19
C PRO A 101 2.63 15.85 4.99
N SER A 102 3.10 14.67 5.40
CA SER A 102 4.51 14.28 5.26
C SER A 102 4.91 14.05 3.80
N TYR A 103 3.99 13.58 2.96
CA TYR A 103 4.21 13.51 1.51
C TYR A 103 4.25 14.92 0.90
N LEU A 104 3.36 15.82 1.33
CA LEU A 104 3.30 17.19 0.83
C LEU A 104 4.62 17.93 1.13
N GLU A 105 5.13 17.86 2.35
CA GLU A 105 6.41 18.45 2.73
C GLU A 105 7.58 17.85 1.93
N SER A 106 7.64 16.52 1.84
CA SER A 106 8.66 15.81 1.05
C SER A 106 8.63 16.22 -0.43
N PHE A 107 7.42 16.37 -1.00
CA PHE A 107 7.22 16.73 -2.40
C PHE A 107 7.56 18.19 -2.68
N ILE A 108 7.35 19.11 -1.74
CA ILE A 108 7.80 20.51 -1.85
C ILE A 108 9.33 20.60 -1.69
N LEU A 109 9.91 19.83 -0.77
CA LEU A 109 11.35 19.77 -0.51
C LEU A 109 12.16 19.19 -1.68
N ASN A 110 11.64 18.16 -2.35
CA ASN A 110 12.29 17.50 -3.47
C ASN A 110 11.24 16.87 -4.43
N PRO A 111 10.65 17.67 -5.35
CA PRO A 111 9.57 17.19 -6.22
C PRO A 111 9.96 15.97 -7.06
N HIS A 112 11.17 16.00 -7.64
CA HIS A 112 11.64 14.97 -8.56
C HIS A 112 12.11 13.69 -7.85
N GLY A 113 12.63 13.79 -6.63
CA GLY A 113 12.95 12.64 -5.77
C GLY A 113 11.72 11.96 -5.18
N THR A 114 10.73 12.75 -4.72
CA THR A 114 9.48 12.23 -4.16
C THR A 114 8.51 11.72 -5.24
N LYS A 115 8.52 12.32 -6.43
CA LYS A 115 7.72 11.89 -7.58
C LYS A 115 8.53 11.98 -8.88
N PRO A 116 9.27 10.91 -9.25
CA PRO A 116 9.97 10.83 -10.53
C PRO A 116 9.02 11.13 -11.71
N GLY A 117 9.53 11.91 -12.67
CA GLY A 117 8.79 12.37 -13.84
C GLY A 117 7.75 13.47 -13.61
N THR A 118 7.64 14.05 -12.40
CA THR A 118 6.73 15.19 -12.14
C THR A 118 7.04 16.39 -13.03
N THR A 119 6.00 17.15 -13.40
CA THR A 119 6.14 18.46 -14.09
C THR A 119 6.19 19.65 -13.12
N MET A 120 6.15 19.42 -11.80
CA MET A 120 6.42 20.46 -10.81
C MET A 120 7.94 20.69 -10.74
N PRO A 121 8.44 21.92 -10.98
CA PRO A 121 9.86 22.22 -10.83
C PRO A 121 10.27 22.24 -9.35
N ASP A 122 11.57 22.06 -9.08
CA ASP A 122 12.16 22.40 -7.77
C ASP A 122 12.19 23.93 -7.60
N ALA A 123 11.07 24.49 -7.15
CA ALA A 123 10.91 25.92 -6.88
C ALA A 123 11.83 26.42 -5.75
N LEU A 124 12.43 25.53 -4.96
CA LEU A 124 13.35 25.86 -3.89
C LEU A 124 14.81 25.69 -4.31
N ALA A 125 15.11 25.39 -5.58
CA ALA A 125 16.43 25.01 -6.08
C ALA A 125 17.57 25.99 -5.74
N SER A 126 17.27 27.28 -5.60
CA SER A 126 18.23 28.35 -5.25
C SER A 126 18.60 28.40 -3.77
N LEU A 127 17.86 27.72 -2.90
CA LEU A 127 18.13 27.67 -1.46
C LEU A 127 19.13 26.56 -1.13
N ASP A 128 19.90 26.78 -0.06
CA ASP A 128 20.75 25.77 0.53
C ASP A 128 19.92 24.66 1.22
N THR A 129 20.58 23.59 1.66
CA THR A 129 19.90 22.43 2.26
C THR A 129 19.10 22.79 3.53
N ALA A 130 19.55 23.76 4.33
CA ALA A 130 18.80 24.22 5.51
C ALA A 130 17.58 25.06 5.09
N GLY A 131 17.79 26.05 4.21
CA GLY A 131 16.74 26.89 3.66
C GLY A 131 15.64 26.11 2.94
N LYS A 132 15.99 25.09 2.14
CA LYS A 132 15.01 24.21 1.49
C LYS A 132 14.10 23.51 2.50
N ARG A 133 14.65 22.94 3.57
CA ARG A 133 13.84 22.26 4.62
C ARG A 133 12.91 23.24 5.33
N GLN A 134 13.44 24.39 5.75
CA GLN A 134 12.64 25.42 6.41
C GLN A 134 11.51 25.93 5.51
N ALA A 135 11.82 26.22 4.24
CA ALA A 135 10.86 26.65 3.25
C ALA A 135 9.77 25.60 2.97
N ALA A 136 10.15 24.32 2.78
CA ALA A 136 9.19 23.25 2.55
C ALA A 136 8.24 23.06 3.73
N ARG A 137 8.75 23.15 4.97
CA ARG A 137 7.94 23.08 6.18
C ARG A 137 6.98 24.27 6.30
N GLU A 138 7.47 25.49 6.13
CA GLU A 138 6.65 26.72 6.13
C GLU A 138 5.52 26.65 5.10
N LEU A 139 5.85 26.31 3.85
CA LEU A 139 4.88 26.15 2.77
C LEU A 139 3.86 25.04 3.08
N THR A 140 4.28 23.93 3.68
CA THR A 140 3.37 22.85 4.10
C THR A 140 2.38 23.34 5.16
N HIS A 141 2.87 24.02 6.20
CA HIS A 141 2.01 24.60 7.24
C HIS A 141 1.03 25.63 6.68
N PHE A 142 1.43 26.45 5.70
CA PHE A 142 0.52 27.37 5.01
C PHE A 142 -0.54 26.62 4.18
N LEU A 143 -0.13 25.64 3.37
CA LEU A 143 -1.06 24.86 2.54
C LEU A 143 -2.07 24.05 3.35
N LEU A 144 -1.69 23.63 4.56
CA LEU A 144 -2.56 22.96 5.53
C LEU A 144 -3.50 23.93 6.28
N SER A 145 -3.22 25.24 6.29
CA SER A 145 -4.06 26.25 6.94
C SER A 145 -5.18 26.81 6.05
N LEU A 146 -5.12 26.58 4.74
CA LEU A 146 -6.07 27.14 3.75
C LEU A 146 -7.53 26.72 3.98
N LYS A 147 -7.75 25.52 4.51
CA LYS A 147 -9.05 25.00 4.96
C LYS A 147 -8.84 23.99 6.09
N PRO A 148 -9.88 23.73 6.92
CA PRO A 148 -9.87 22.60 7.85
C PRO A 148 -9.49 21.29 7.15
N ASN A 149 -8.53 20.58 7.73
CA ASN A 149 -8.00 19.33 7.19
C ASN A 149 -8.60 18.13 7.94
N ASP A 150 -9.22 17.20 7.21
CA ASP A 150 -9.78 15.94 7.70
C ASP A 150 -9.06 14.69 7.14
N PHE A 151 -7.86 14.87 6.59
CA PHE A 151 -7.04 13.76 6.08
C PHE A 151 -6.81 12.71 7.17
N SER A 152 -7.20 11.49 6.87
CA SER A 152 -7.13 10.32 7.75
C SER A 152 -6.83 9.08 6.92
N LEU A 153 -6.07 8.14 7.49
CA LEU A 153 -5.85 6.83 6.88
C LEU A 153 -6.89 5.84 7.39
N ALA A 154 -7.31 4.93 6.50
CA ALA A 154 -8.25 3.85 6.80
C ALA A 154 -7.69 2.53 6.23
N PRO A 155 -7.97 1.38 6.84
CA PRO A 155 -7.48 0.10 6.34
C PRO A 155 -8.13 -0.22 4.98
N PRO A 156 -7.38 -0.76 4.00
CA PRO A 156 -7.95 -1.18 2.74
C PRO A 156 -8.80 -2.45 2.91
N ASP A 157 -9.93 -2.53 2.20
CA ASP A 157 -10.67 -3.78 2.02
C ASP A 157 -9.94 -4.62 0.96
N ALA A 158 -9.30 -5.71 1.38
CA ALA A 158 -8.56 -6.62 0.52
C ALA A 158 -9.43 -7.33 -0.53
N VAL A 159 -10.71 -7.59 -0.23
CA VAL A 159 -11.66 -8.17 -1.19
C VAL A 159 -12.00 -7.14 -2.26
N ALA A 160 -12.30 -5.91 -1.84
CA ALA A 160 -12.53 -4.81 -2.76
C ALA A 160 -11.30 -4.52 -3.63
N ALA A 161 -10.09 -4.59 -3.07
CA ALA A 161 -8.82 -4.45 -3.80
C ALA A 161 -8.65 -5.54 -4.89
N GLN A 162 -8.98 -6.80 -4.59
CA GLN A 162 -8.91 -7.88 -5.60
C GLN A 162 -9.89 -7.66 -6.77
N HIS A 163 -11.08 -7.11 -6.51
CA HIS A 163 -11.98 -6.66 -7.58
C HIS A 163 -11.46 -5.40 -8.29
N GLY A 164 -10.84 -4.48 -7.56
CA GLY A 164 -10.24 -3.26 -8.08
C GLY A 164 -9.12 -3.52 -9.08
N ASN A 165 -8.30 -4.54 -8.84
CA ASN A 165 -7.26 -4.99 -9.79
C ASN A 165 -7.89 -5.37 -11.15
N ARG A 166 -8.95 -6.20 -11.13
CA ARG A 166 -9.68 -6.61 -12.34
C ARG A 166 -10.34 -5.41 -13.05
N LEU A 167 -10.86 -4.45 -12.29
CA LEU A 167 -11.43 -3.21 -12.83
C LEU A 167 -10.37 -2.28 -13.44
N PHE A 168 -9.21 -2.12 -12.81
CA PHE A 168 -8.10 -1.30 -13.33
C PHE A 168 -7.65 -1.75 -14.73
N HIS A 169 -7.60 -3.06 -14.96
CA HIS A 169 -7.27 -3.64 -16.27
C HIS A 169 -8.44 -3.55 -17.27
N SER A 170 -9.69 -3.79 -16.85
CA SER A 170 -10.85 -3.81 -17.75
C SER A 170 -11.48 -2.44 -18.05
N ARG A 171 -11.21 -1.40 -17.24
CA ARG A 171 -11.75 -0.03 -17.40
C ARG A 171 -10.76 0.95 -18.03
N GLY A 172 -9.73 0.44 -18.70
CA GLY A 172 -8.79 1.25 -19.48
C GLY A 172 -7.77 2.03 -18.67
N CYS A 173 -7.73 1.91 -17.33
CA CYS A 173 -6.71 2.58 -16.51
C CYS A 173 -5.30 2.16 -16.95
N ALA A 174 -5.13 0.87 -17.25
CA ALA A 174 -3.89 0.28 -17.77
C ALA A 174 -3.43 0.80 -19.14
N ALA A 175 -4.27 1.55 -19.89
CA ALA A 175 -3.88 2.15 -21.17
C ALA A 175 -3.01 3.41 -20.99
N CYS A 176 -3.10 4.09 -19.84
CA CYS A 176 -2.31 5.28 -19.52
C CYS A 176 -1.43 5.11 -18.27
N HIS A 177 -1.80 4.21 -17.37
CA HIS A 177 -1.06 3.92 -16.15
C HIS A 177 -0.43 2.53 -16.23
N SER A 178 0.81 2.42 -15.78
CA SER A 178 1.54 1.15 -15.75
C SER A 178 0.79 0.11 -14.89
N PRO A 179 0.61 -1.13 -15.36
CA PRO A 179 0.05 -2.20 -14.53
C PRO A 179 1.02 -2.54 -13.38
N ARG A 180 0.53 -3.29 -12.39
CA ARG A 180 1.32 -3.74 -11.25
C ARG A 180 1.48 -5.26 -11.26
N ASP A 181 2.62 -5.75 -10.80
CA ASP A 181 2.85 -7.17 -10.56
C ASP A 181 2.13 -7.69 -9.31
N GLU A 182 2.25 -8.98 -9.04
CA GLU A 182 1.68 -9.64 -7.85
C GLU A 182 2.22 -9.08 -6.52
N GLN A 183 3.36 -8.40 -6.54
CA GLN A 183 3.97 -7.72 -5.39
C GLN A 183 3.57 -6.23 -5.33
N GLY A 184 2.59 -5.79 -6.13
CA GLY A 184 2.08 -4.42 -6.15
C GLY A 184 3.01 -3.40 -6.82
N ARG A 185 4.16 -3.84 -7.37
CA ARG A 185 5.16 -2.96 -8.00
C ARG A 185 4.72 -2.63 -9.41
N GLU A 186 4.83 -1.35 -9.79
CA GLU A 186 4.54 -0.93 -11.16
C GLU A 186 5.53 -1.53 -12.16
N LEU A 187 5.02 -1.86 -13.34
CA LEU A 187 5.76 -2.33 -14.50
C LEU A 187 5.84 -1.19 -15.54
N PRO A 188 6.71 -0.17 -15.33
CA PRO A 188 6.69 1.05 -16.13
C PRO A 188 7.09 0.80 -17.59
N ALA A 189 6.20 1.14 -18.52
CA ALA A 189 6.58 1.35 -19.91
C ALA A 189 7.56 2.53 -20.02
N LYS A 190 8.51 2.46 -20.96
CA LYS A 190 9.62 3.44 -21.12
C LYS A 190 9.21 4.92 -21.24
N ALA A 191 7.95 5.21 -21.59
CA ALA A 191 7.41 6.56 -21.75
C ALA A 191 6.27 6.91 -20.77
N SER A 192 6.01 6.06 -19.76
CA SER A 192 4.98 6.26 -18.75
C SER A 192 5.52 6.99 -17.52
N VAL A 193 4.73 7.91 -16.95
CA VAL A 193 5.02 8.48 -15.63
C VAL A 193 4.41 7.53 -14.58
N PRO A 194 5.22 6.89 -13.70
CA PRO A 194 4.68 5.95 -12.73
C PRO A 194 3.71 6.65 -11.78
N LEU A 195 2.70 5.95 -11.24
CA LEU A 195 1.84 6.50 -10.19
C LEU A 195 2.64 6.65 -8.88
N GLY A 196 3.47 5.66 -8.57
CA GLY A 196 4.32 5.60 -7.39
C GLY A 196 3.61 4.99 -6.18
N ALA A 197 4.17 5.23 -4.99
CA ALA A 197 3.58 4.84 -3.71
C ALA A 197 2.38 5.75 -3.37
N LEU A 198 1.20 5.45 -3.95
CA LEU A 198 -0.03 6.21 -3.73
C LEU A 198 -0.54 6.10 -2.29
N ASP A 199 -0.28 4.96 -1.64
CA ASP A 199 -0.46 4.65 -0.22
C ASP A 199 0.19 5.69 0.71
N ARG A 200 1.33 6.27 0.31
CA ARG A 200 2.02 7.33 1.06
C ARG A 200 1.41 8.71 0.85
N LYS A 201 0.62 8.89 -0.21
CA LYS A 201 0.18 10.19 -0.70
C LYS A 201 -1.28 10.48 -0.42
N TYR A 202 -2.15 9.51 -0.69
CA TYR A 202 -3.60 9.68 -0.65
C TYR A 202 -4.21 8.85 0.48
N SER A 203 -5.27 9.40 1.09
CA SER A 203 -6.23 8.62 1.86
C SER A 203 -7.22 7.92 0.92
N PHE A 204 -7.95 6.92 1.42
CA PHE A 204 -9.03 6.28 0.66
C PHE A 204 -10.07 7.30 0.16
N LYS A 205 -10.53 8.19 1.06
CA LYS A 205 -11.47 9.28 0.74
C LYS A 205 -10.94 10.16 -0.41
N SER A 206 -9.73 10.68 -0.27
CA SER A 206 -9.18 11.63 -1.24
C SER A 206 -8.84 11.02 -2.60
N LEU A 207 -8.41 9.74 -2.63
CA LEU A 207 -8.25 9.05 -3.91
C LEU A 207 -9.60 8.77 -4.56
N LEU A 208 -10.61 8.31 -3.80
CA LEU A 208 -11.96 8.07 -4.32
C LEU A 208 -12.59 9.34 -4.91
N GLU A 209 -12.44 10.48 -4.24
CA GLU A 209 -12.87 11.79 -4.74
C GLU A 209 -12.10 12.21 -6.01
N PHE A 210 -10.78 12.00 -6.05
CA PHE A 210 -9.96 12.28 -7.23
C PHE A 210 -10.33 11.40 -8.43
N LEU A 211 -10.57 10.10 -8.23
CA LEU A 211 -11.01 9.18 -9.28
C LEU A 211 -12.41 9.53 -9.80
N ARG A 212 -13.28 10.08 -8.93
CA ARG A 212 -14.64 10.53 -9.30
C ARG A 212 -14.64 11.84 -10.10
N GLN A 213 -13.76 12.79 -9.78
CA GLN A 213 -13.70 14.11 -10.45
C GLN A 213 -12.25 14.63 -10.56
N PRO A 214 -11.41 14.07 -11.45
CA PRO A 214 -9.99 14.41 -11.51
C PRO A 214 -9.75 15.90 -11.84
N HIS A 215 -10.58 16.47 -12.71
CA HIS A 215 -10.48 17.86 -13.15
C HIS A 215 -10.84 18.90 -12.07
N ALA A 216 -11.62 18.53 -11.05
CA ALA A 216 -11.89 19.42 -9.91
C ALA A 216 -10.60 19.78 -9.15
N SER A 217 -9.66 18.83 -9.09
CA SER A 217 -8.33 19.02 -8.50
C SER A 217 -7.30 19.56 -9.49
N ARG A 218 -7.36 19.09 -10.74
CA ARG A 218 -6.35 19.27 -11.77
C ARG A 218 -7.04 19.67 -13.08
N PRO A 219 -7.37 20.96 -13.29
CA PRO A 219 -8.12 21.40 -14.47
C PRO A 219 -7.48 21.01 -15.81
N SER A 220 -6.14 21.07 -15.89
CA SER A 220 -5.34 20.59 -17.02
C SER A 220 -4.74 19.18 -16.79
N GLY A 221 -5.43 18.34 -16.03
CA GLY A 221 -5.10 16.92 -15.87
C GLY A 221 -5.49 16.13 -17.12
N ARG A 222 -4.64 15.18 -17.53
CA ARG A 222 -4.91 14.31 -18.70
C ARG A 222 -5.77 13.07 -18.37
N MET A 223 -6.04 12.81 -17.09
CA MET A 223 -6.89 11.70 -16.68
C MET A 223 -8.36 12.13 -16.86
N PRO A 224 -9.13 11.49 -17.77
CA PRO A 224 -10.53 11.84 -17.97
C PRO A 224 -11.38 11.45 -16.76
N ASP A 225 -12.54 12.08 -16.64
CA ASP A 225 -13.65 11.52 -15.86
C ASP A 225 -14.16 10.26 -16.57
N LEU A 226 -13.86 9.09 -16.00
CA LEU A 226 -14.24 7.78 -16.53
C LEU A 226 -15.73 7.45 -16.28
N ARG A 227 -16.46 8.27 -15.52
CA ARG A 227 -17.90 8.11 -15.20
C ARG A 227 -18.27 6.72 -14.65
N LEU A 228 -17.34 6.08 -13.93
CA LEU A 228 -17.55 4.74 -13.38
C LEU A 228 -18.55 4.76 -12.19
N PRO A 229 -19.32 3.69 -11.98
CA PRO A 229 -20.16 3.53 -10.78
C PRO A 229 -19.36 3.65 -9.48
N GLY A 230 -19.98 4.19 -8.42
CA GLY A 230 -19.31 4.45 -7.13
C GLY A 230 -18.57 3.23 -6.55
N ARG A 231 -19.23 2.06 -6.53
CA ARG A 231 -18.61 0.79 -6.08
C ARG A 231 -17.38 0.36 -6.89
N GLU A 232 -17.29 0.73 -8.17
CA GLU A 232 -16.10 0.43 -8.99
C GLU A 232 -14.94 1.36 -8.65
N LEU A 233 -15.23 2.66 -8.46
CA LEU A 233 -14.25 3.63 -7.99
C LEU A 233 -13.70 3.27 -6.60
N GLU A 234 -14.56 2.84 -5.68
CA GLU A 234 -14.18 2.35 -4.34
C GLU A 234 -13.26 1.14 -4.43
N ARG A 235 -13.60 0.15 -5.26
CA ARG A 235 -12.75 -1.04 -5.48
C ARG A 235 -11.39 -0.66 -6.08
N ILE A 236 -11.36 0.20 -7.10
CA ILE A 236 -10.10 0.68 -7.69
C ILE A 236 -9.27 1.48 -6.66
N ALA A 237 -9.91 2.31 -5.82
CA ALA A 237 -9.22 3.03 -4.75
C ALA A 237 -8.62 2.07 -3.70
N HIS A 238 -9.34 1.02 -3.29
CA HIS A 238 -8.80 -0.02 -2.41
C HIS A 238 -7.63 -0.78 -3.05
N TYR A 239 -7.67 -1.07 -4.35
CA TYR A 239 -6.55 -1.69 -5.07
C TYR A 239 -5.31 -0.80 -5.10
N LEU A 240 -5.47 0.47 -5.47
CA LEU A 240 -4.37 1.44 -5.57
C LEU A 240 -3.78 1.83 -4.20
N LEU A 241 -4.47 1.51 -3.09
CA LEU A 241 -4.08 1.80 -1.72
C LEU A 241 -3.97 0.53 -0.85
N GLN A 242 -3.88 -0.65 -1.46
CA GLN A 242 -3.82 -1.94 -0.75
C GLN A 242 -2.60 -2.09 0.17
N ASP A 243 -1.58 -1.24 -0.03
CA ASP A 243 -0.35 -1.18 0.77
C ASP A 243 -0.44 -0.23 1.97
N ILE A 244 -1.55 0.50 2.15
CA ILE A 244 -1.80 1.24 3.40
C ILE A 244 -1.78 0.27 4.59
N ARG A 245 -1.04 0.66 5.62
CA ARG A 245 -1.00 -0.01 6.93
C ARG A 245 -1.43 1.01 7.96
N VAL A 246 -2.37 0.61 8.82
CA VAL A 246 -2.84 1.37 9.98
C VAL A 246 -2.90 0.42 11.18
N PRO A 247 -2.68 0.91 12.42
CA PRO A 247 -2.85 0.10 13.60
C PRO A 247 -4.31 -0.35 13.75
N GLY A 248 -4.49 -1.54 14.32
CA GLY A 248 -5.78 -2.17 14.58
C GLY A 248 -5.56 -3.51 15.29
N ASN A 249 -6.65 -4.15 15.72
CA ASN A 249 -6.57 -5.36 16.56
C ASN A 249 -6.68 -6.65 15.74
N LEU A 250 -7.66 -6.74 14.84
CA LEU A 250 -7.87 -7.87 13.95
C LEU A 250 -8.21 -7.39 12.55
N ASN A 251 -7.65 -8.05 11.54
CA ASN A 251 -8.21 -8.04 10.20
C ASN A 251 -9.37 -9.04 10.17
N TYR A 252 -10.41 -8.77 9.37
CA TYR A 252 -11.47 -9.75 9.10
C TYR A 252 -11.71 -9.90 7.59
N THR A 253 -12.22 -11.05 7.19
CA THR A 253 -12.89 -11.27 5.91
C THR A 253 -14.25 -11.95 6.15
N LEU A 254 -15.30 -11.36 5.59
CA LEU A 254 -16.66 -11.88 5.61
C LEU A 254 -16.95 -12.61 4.30
N TYR A 255 -17.45 -13.83 4.40
CA TYR A 255 -17.81 -14.70 3.28
C TYR A 255 -19.31 -15.02 3.29
N ARG A 256 -19.87 -15.27 2.10
CA ARG A 256 -21.27 -15.67 1.85
C ARG A 256 -21.33 -16.90 0.94
N GLY A 257 -22.52 -17.50 0.85
CA GLY A 257 -22.80 -18.65 -0.01
C GLY A 257 -22.90 -19.93 0.80
N ASP A 258 -22.58 -21.09 0.20
CA ASP A 258 -22.78 -22.40 0.84
C ASP A 258 -21.71 -22.70 1.90
N VAL A 259 -21.54 -21.82 2.90
CA VAL A 259 -20.45 -21.84 3.88
C VAL A 259 -20.42 -23.09 4.77
N TRP A 260 -21.47 -23.92 4.74
CA TRP A 260 -21.46 -25.25 5.35
C TRP A 260 -20.51 -26.24 4.64
N GLU A 261 -20.18 -26.01 3.37
CA GLU A 261 -19.19 -26.77 2.60
C GLU A 261 -17.74 -26.36 2.95
N GLY A 262 -17.58 -25.24 3.66
CA GLY A 262 -16.29 -24.67 4.06
C GLY A 262 -15.74 -23.64 3.06
N LEU A 263 -14.73 -22.88 3.51
CA LEU A 263 -14.19 -21.71 2.80
C LEU A 263 -13.50 -22.02 1.45
N THR A 264 -13.28 -23.29 1.14
CA THR A 264 -12.66 -23.74 -0.12
C THR A 264 -13.67 -24.14 -1.19
N SER A 265 -14.98 -24.10 -0.89
CA SER A 265 -16.04 -24.31 -1.89
C SER A 265 -16.08 -23.14 -2.88
N ASP A 266 -16.28 -23.45 -4.16
CA ASP A 266 -16.45 -22.47 -5.24
C ASP A 266 -17.73 -21.63 -5.07
N LYS A 267 -18.70 -22.15 -4.30
CA LYS A 267 -19.92 -21.44 -3.90
C LYS A 267 -19.72 -20.46 -2.74
N VAL A 268 -18.54 -20.42 -2.12
CA VAL A 268 -18.24 -19.53 -0.99
C VAL A 268 -17.41 -18.35 -1.48
N VAL A 269 -17.99 -17.15 -1.39
CA VAL A 269 -17.41 -15.92 -1.96
C VAL A 269 -17.11 -14.94 -0.84
N ALA A 270 -15.89 -14.39 -0.83
CA ALA A 270 -15.54 -13.27 0.04
C ALA A 270 -16.34 -12.02 -0.40
N GLU A 271 -17.09 -11.42 0.52
CA GLU A 271 -17.95 -10.26 0.26
C GLU A 271 -17.23 -8.94 0.59
N ARG A 272 -16.47 -8.92 1.71
CA ARG A 272 -15.85 -7.73 2.28
C ARG A 272 -14.73 -8.10 3.26
N ALA A 273 -13.66 -7.32 3.30
CA ALA A 273 -12.64 -7.36 4.35
C ALA A 273 -12.47 -5.98 5.02
N GLY A 274 -11.73 -5.95 6.13
CA GLY A 274 -11.37 -4.73 6.85
C GLY A 274 -10.75 -5.04 8.20
N GLN A 275 -10.87 -4.11 9.15
CA GLN A 275 -10.42 -4.31 10.53
C GLN A 275 -11.56 -4.18 11.53
N VAL A 276 -11.44 -4.88 12.66
CA VAL A 276 -12.32 -4.84 13.83
C VAL A 276 -11.50 -4.87 15.12
N ARG A 277 -12.11 -4.41 16.23
CA ARG A 277 -11.42 -4.28 17.52
C ARG A 277 -11.33 -5.60 18.30
N ASP A 278 -12.28 -6.50 18.06
CA ASP A 278 -12.50 -7.76 18.79
C ASP A 278 -13.35 -8.72 17.93
N PHE A 279 -13.84 -9.81 18.54
CA PHE A 279 -14.63 -10.86 17.91
C PHE A 279 -16.16 -10.67 17.97
N ASP A 280 -16.66 -9.50 18.42
CA ASP A 280 -18.09 -9.26 18.53
C ASP A 280 -18.77 -9.27 17.14
N PRO A 281 -19.76 -10.15 16.88
CA PRO A 281 -20.51 -10.13 15.63
C PRO A 281 -21.28 -8.81 15.38
N ALA A 282 -21.52 -7.98 16.41
CA ALA A 282 -22.22 -6.70 16.30
C ALA A 282 -21.56 -5.71 15.33
N HIS A 283 -20.23 -5.79 15.09
CA HIS A 283 -19.53 -4.97 14.09
C HIS A 283 -20.07 -5.15 12.66
N PHE A 284 -20.81 -6.22 12.40
CA PHE A 284 -21.41 -6.55 11.11
C PHE A 284 -22.93 -6.34 11.07
N GLY A 285 -23.52 -5.80 12.15
CA GLY A 285 -24.96 -5.72 12.32
C GLY A 285 -25.60 -7.11 12.42
N LYS A 286 -26.78 -7.30 11.81
CA LYS A 286 -27.46 -8.59 11.81
C LYS A 286 -26.76 -9.56 10.83
N LEU A 287 -25.88 -10.40 11.36
CA LEU A 287 -25.36 -11.56 10.63
C LEU A 287 -26.53 -12.41 10.12
N SER A 288 -26.59 -12.56 8.80
CA SER A 288 -27.57 -13.43 8.14
C SER A 288 -27.02 -14.85 8.11
N GLN A 289 -27.92 -15.83 8.00
CA GLN A 289 -27.53 -17.22 7.71
C GLN A 289 -26.60 -17.29 6.50
N HIS A 290 -25.81 -18.35 6.45
CA HIS A 290 -24.90 -18.64 5.33
C HIS A 290 -23.77 -17.61 5.24
N THR A 291 -23.26 -17.20 6.41
CA THR A 291 -22.13 -16.28 6.55
C THR A 291 -20.97 -16.99 7.24
N ALA A 292 -19.74 -16.75 6.79
CA ALA A 292 -18.55 -17.07 7.57
C ALA A 292 -17.74 -15.80 7.84
N LEU A 293 -17.06 -15.77 8.99
CA LEU A 293 -16.14 -14.72 9.38
C LEU A 293 -14.79 -15.37 9.65
N VAL A 294 -13.75 -14.87 8.99
CA VAL A 294 -12.35 -15.20 9.28
C VAL A 294 -11.73 -13.96 9.90
N TYR A 295 -11.17 -14.10 11.09
CA TYR A 295 -10.42 -13.07 11.80
C TYR A 295 -8.95 -13.46 11.83
N GLU A 296 -8.06 -12.53 11.53
CA GLU A 296 -6.61 -12.74 11.44
C GLU A 296 -5.84 -11.60 12.09
N GLY A 297 -4.82 -11.95 12.88
CA GLY A 297 -3.98 -11.00 13.57
C GLY A 297 -2.91 -11.70 14.38
N TRP A 298 -2.51 -11.07 15.48
CA TRP A 298 -1.47 -11.51 16.38
C TRP A 298 -1.99 -11.42 17.81
N LEU A 299 -1.83 -12.52 18.55
CA LEU A 299 -2.09 -12.59 19.98
C LEU A 299 -0.79 -12.27 20.73
N LYS A 300 -0.82 -11.22 21.55
CA LYS A 300 0.21 -10.86 22.52
C LYS A 300 -0.27 -11.25 23.92
N VAL A 301 0.61 -11.84 24.72
CA VAL A 301 0.37 -12.05 26.16
C VAL A 301 1.46 -11.34 26.96
N GLU A 302 1.09 -10.73 28.09
CA GLU A 302 2.07 -10.09 28.97
C GLU A 302 2.83 -11.11 29.81
N THR A 303 2.11 -12.10 30.36
CA THR A 303 2.67 -13.15 31.19
C THR A 303 2.70 -14.47 30.43
N ALA A 304 3.90 -15.03 30.23
CA ALA A 304 4.08 -16.35 29.66
C ALA A 304 3.48 -17.44 30.59
N GLY A 305 2.77 -18.41 30.02
CA GLY A 305 2.12 -19.44 30.82
C GLY A 305 1.05 -20.23 30.05
N THR A 306 0.21 -20.95 30.80
CA THR A 306 -0.87 -21.76 30.23
C THR A 306 -2.14 -20.93 30.10
N TYR A 307 -2.60 -20.75 28.87
CA TYR A 307 -3.86 -20.09 28.55
C TYR A 307 -4.89 -21.13 28.11
N ARG A 308 -6.15 -20.91 28.47
CA ARG A 308 -7.29 -21.74 28.08
C ARG A 308 -8.31 -20.89 27.33
N PHE A 309 -8.72 -21.36 26.16
CA PHE A 309 -9.70 -20.72 25.31
C PHE A 309 -11.02 -21.50 25.37
N PHE A 310 -12.13 -20.77 25.43
CA PHE A 310 -13.48 -21.32 25.38
C PHE A 310 -14.21 -20.74 24.18
N LEU A 311 -14.74 -21.62 23.34
CA LEU A 311 -15.49 -21.24 22.15
C LEU A 311 -16.94 -21.68 22.34
N THR A 312 -17.90 -20.81 22.02
CA THR A 312 -19.31 -21.16 21.93
C THR A 312 -19.84 -20.65 20.59
N LEU A 313 -20.01 -21.57 19.63
CA LEU A 313 -20.24 -21.25 18.22
C LEU A 313 -21.06 -22.32 17.48
N ASN A 314 -21.57 -22.03 16.28
CA ASN A 314 -22.21 -23.04 15.43
C ASN A 314 -21.15 -23.96 14.77
N GLY A 315 -20.24 -23.40 13.98
CA GLY A 315 -19.02 -24.06 13.46
C GLY A 315 -17.83 -23.10 13.44
N GLY A 316 -16.60 -23.61 13.41
CA GLY A 316 -15.41 -22.75 13.42
C GLY A 316 -14.07 -23.43 13.75
N SER A 317 -12.99 -22.65 13.74
CA SER A 317 -11.67 -23.06 14.22
C SER A 317 -10.97 -21.93 14.98
N LEU A 318 -10.11 -22.30 15.93
CA LEU A 318 -9.12 -21.40 16.55
C LEU A 318 -7.73 -21.97 16.27
N GLU A 319 -6.87 -21.14 15.70
CA GLU A 319 -5.48 -21.43 15.38
C GLU A 319 -4.58 -20.36 16.02
N ILE A 320 -3.55 -20.81 16.76
CA ILE A 320 -2.55 -19.93 17.39
C ILE A 320 -1.16 -20.50 17.12
N GLY A 321 -0.21 -19.67 16.72
CA GLY A 321 1.16 -20.11 16.42
C GLY A 321 1.22 -21.09 15.25
N GLY A 322 0.27 -21.00 14.31
CA GLY A 322 0.13 -21.93 13.19
C GLY A 322 -0.44 -23.32 13.57
N ARG A 323 -0.93 -23.51 14.79
CA ARG A 323 -1.49 -24.77 15.28
C ARG A 323 -3.00 -24.64 15.51
N THR A 324 -3.80 -25.51 14.91
CA THR A 324 -5.22 -25.64 15.26
C THR A 324 -5.37 -26.15 16.69
N LEU A 325 -6.01 -25.35 17.54
CA LEU A 325 -6.23 -25.63 18.96
C LEU A 325 -7.63 -26.20 19.22
N ALA A 326 -8.63 -25.68 18.50
CA ALA A 326 -10.02 -26.17 18.52
C ALA A 326 -10.59 -26.10 17.10
N LYS A 327 -11.42 -27.07 16.72
CA LYS A 327 -12.10 -27.10 15.42
C LYS A 327 -13.42 -27.85 15.53
N GLU A 328 -14.47 -27.24 15.00
CA GLU A 328 -15.78 -27.82 14.76
C GLU A 328 -16.12 -27.58 13.29
N ALA A 329 -16.23 -28.65 12.50
CA ALA A 329 -16.43 -28.54 11.06
C ALA A 329 -17.73 -27.76 10.71
N PRO A 330 -17.75 -26.98 9.61
CA PRO A 330 -18.98 -26.39 9.11
C PRO A 330 -19.98 -27.48 8.68
N SER A 331 -21.28 -27.14 8.71
CA SER A 331 -22.39 -28.06 8.45
C SER A 331 -23.69 -27.28 8.40
N ASP A 332 -24.61 -27.65 7.50
CA ASP A 332 -25.91 -27.00 7.42
C ASP A 332 -26.69 -27.18 8.74
N ARG A 333 -27.50 -26.18 9.09
CA ARG A 333 -28.41 -26.14 10.26
C ARG A 333 -27.74 -26.45 11.61
N ARG A 334 -26.42 -26.34 11.73
CA ARG A 334 -25.70 -26.71 12.96
C ARG A 334 -26.12 -25.84 14.15
N GLY A 335 -26.63 -26.48 15.20
CA GLY A 335 -26.87 -25.87 16.50
C GLY A 335 -25.58 -25.45 17.21
N VAL A 336 -25.72 -24.78 18.35
CA VAL A 336 -24.56 -24.28 19.11
C VAL A 336 -23.72 -25.43 19.69
N LYS A 337 -22.40 -25.24 19.66
CA LYS A 337 -21.36 -26.15 20.15
C LYS A 337 -20.45 -25.39 21.10
N SER A 338 -19.94 -26.11 22.10
CA SER A 338 -18.95 -25.60 23.04
C SER A 338 -17.65 -26.37 22.86
N LEU A 339 -16.54 -25.66 22.65
CA LEU A 339 -15.20 -26.23 22.56
C LEU A 339 -14.31 -25.57 23.62
N GLN A 340 -13.29 -26.30 24.05
CA GLN A 340 -12.23 -25.79 24.91
C GLN A 340 -10.88 -26.19 24.33
N ALA A 341 -9.90 -25.29 24.40
CA ALA A 341 -8.51 -25.61 24.10
C ALA A 341 -7.57 -25.05 25.18
N VAL A 342 -6.41 -25.67 25.33
CA VAL A 342 -5.35 -25.24 26.25
C VAL A 342 -4.05 -25.15 25.48
N VAL A 343 -3.31 -24.06 25.65
CA VAL A 343 -2.03 -23.81 24.98
C VAL A 343 -1.07 -23.09 25.92
N LYS A 344 0.22 -23.40 25.83
CA LYS A 344 1.27 -22.67 26.53
C LYS A 344 1.79 -21.56 25.61
N LEU A 345 1.65 -20.31 26.04
CA LEU A 345 2.10 -19.12 25.32
C LEU A 345 3.34 -18.53 25.97
N ASN A 346 4.24 -17.99 25.14
CA ASN A 346 5.37 -17.16 25.53
C ASN A 346 5.03 -15.67 25.31
N ALA A 347 5.86 -14.76 25.81
CA ALA A 347 5.65 -13.31 25.65
C ALA A 347 5.86 -12.79 24.22
N GLU A 348 6.27 -13.64 23.27
CA GLU A 348 6.36 -13.26 21.85
C GLU A 348 4.98 -13.27 21.20
N PRO A 349 4.61 -12.24 20.42
CA PRO A 349 3.35 -12.25 19.67
C PRO A 349 3.27 -13.45 18.72
N GLN A 350 2.18 -14.20 18.81
CA GLN A 350 1.93 -15.38 17.97
C GLN A 350 0.80 -15.10 16.96
N PRO A 351 0.88 -15.59 15.71
CA PRO A 351 -0.19 -15.42 14.75
C PRO A 351 -1.46 -16.11 15.25
N LEU A 352 -2.58 -15.39 15.15
CA LEU A 352 -3.92 -15.79 15.56
C LEU A 352 -4.83 -15.81 14.34
N ARG A 353 -5.50 -16.95 14.10
CA ARG A 353 -6.56 -17.08 13.12
C ARG A 353 -7.78 -17.73 13.78
N PHE A 354 -8.93 -17.07 13.67
CA PHE A 354 -10.20 -17.59 14.19
C PHE A 354 -11.24 -17.56 13.08
N THR A 355 -11.84 -18.72 12.80
CA THR A 355 -12.90 -18.88 11.79
C THR A 355 -14.21 -19.18 12.48
N TYR A 356 -15.28 -18.51 12.07
CA TYR A 356 -16.66 -18.75 12.50
C TYR A 356 -17.56 -19.00 11.29
N PHE A 357 -18.47 -19.96 11.40
CA PHE A 357 -19.50 -20.26 10.41
C PHE A 357 -20.89 -20.12 11.03
N HIS A 358 -21.74 -19.25 10.49
CA HIS A 358 -23.15 -19.14 10.85
C HIS A 358 -24.03 -19.89 9.84
N THR A 359 -24.34 -21.14 10.16
CA THR A 359 -25.17 -22.06 9.34
C THR A 359 -26.48 -22.47 10.03
N GLY A 360 -26.68 -22.11 11.30
CA GLY A 360 -27.86 -22.44 12.09
C GLY A 360 -28.98 -21.39 12.04
N ARG A 361 -30.09 -21.63 12.76
CA ARG A 361 -31.14 -20.61 12.99
C ARG A 361 -30.70 -19.53 13.98
N GLU A 362 -29.93 -19.92 14.98
CA GLU A 362 -29.39 -19.02 15.99
C GLU A 362 -27.91 -18.75 15.70
N ALA A 363 -27.56 -17.49 15.49
CA ALA A 363 -26.16 -17.07 15.42
C ALA A 363 -25.58 -17.06 16.83
N LYS A 364 -24.60 -17.92 17.10
CA LYS A 364 -23.79 -17.83 18.31
C LYS A 364 -22.33 -17.72 17.94
N LEU A 365 -21.68 -16.68 18.46
CA LEU A 365 -20.25 -16.49 18.44
C LEU A 365 -19.84 -15.94 19.80
N LYS A 366 -19.06 -16.70 20.55
CA LYS A 366 -18.38 -16.27 21.77
C LYS A 366 -17.00 -16.92 21.80
N LEU A 367 -15.96 -16.10 21.94
CA LEU A 367 -14.58 -16.54 22.15
C LEU A 367 -14.08 -15.90 23.44
N GLU A 368 -13.75 -16.73 24.41
CA GLU A 368 -13.24 -16.32 25.72
C GLU A 368 -11.87 -16.92 25.99
N VAL A 369 -11.10 -16.28 26.87
CA VAL A 369 -9.79 -16.72 27.33
C VAL A 369 -9.69 -16.58 28.85
N GLU A 370 -8.95 -17.48 29.49
CA GLU A 370 -8.41 -17.32 30.84
C GLU A 370 -6.91 -17.66 30.85
N GLY A 371 -6.15 -17.11 31.78
CA GLY A 371 -4.71 -17.32 31.89
C GLY A 371 -4.07 -16.68 33.12
N PRO A 372 -2.72 -16.66 33.21
CA PRO A 372 -2.01 -16.01 34.31
C PRO A 372 -2.40 -14.54 34.44
N GLY A 373 -2.95 -14.15 35.60
CA GLY A 373 -3.44 -12.78 35.84
C GLY A 373 -4.71 -12.38 35.08
N LEU A 374 -5.26 -13.24 34.23
CA LEU A 374 -6.38 -12.94 33.33
C LEU A 374 -7.60 -13.81 33.69
N PRO A 375 -8.64 -13.26 34.35
CA PRO A 375 -9.88 -14.00 34.61
C PRO A 375 -10.59 -14.34 33.30
N ARG A 376 -11.45 -15.38 33.33
CA ARG A 376 -12.21 -15.80 32.15
C ARG A 376 -13.10 -14.65 31.63
N GLY A 377 -12.87 -14.23 30.39
CA GLY A 377 -13.70 -13.25 29.69
C GLY A 377 -13.40 -13.20 28.20
N PRO A 378 -13.99 -12.26 27.43
CA PRO A 378 -13.60 -11.97 26.06
C PRO A 378 -12.10 -11.68 25.96
N ILE A 379 -11.47 -11.98 24.82
CA ILE A 379 -10.06 -11.61 24.60
C ILE A 379 -9.95 -10.08 24.61
N PRO A 380 -9.15 -9.47 25.51
CA PRO A 380 -8.91 -8.04 25.54
C PRO A 380 -8.32 -7.51 24.22
N ALA A 381 -8.71 -6.30 23.81
CA ALA A 381 -8.27 -5.74 22.53
C ALA A 381 -6.76 -5.37 22.50
N ASP A 382 -6.18 -5.02 23.64
CA ASP A 382 -4.73 -4.76 23.81
C ASP A 382 -3.85 -6.01 23.69
N MET A 383 -4.43 -7.20 23.86
CA MET A 383 -3.81 -8.49 23.53
C MET A 383 -3.82 -8.80 22.01
N LEU A 384 -4.44 -7.95 21.18
CA LEU A 384 -4.67 -8.20 19.76
C LEU A 384 -4.05 -7.11 18.87
N SER A 385 -3.34 -7.52 17.82
CA SER A 385 -2.75 -6.63 16.82
C SER A 385 -2.88 -7.18 15.40
N VAL A 386 -3.12 -6.31 14.41
CA VAL A 386 -3.11 -6.67 12.98
C VAL A 386 -1.71 -7.04 12.46
N SER A 387 -0.65 -6.73 13.21
CA SER A 387 0.75 -6.94 12.84
C SER A 387 1.60 -7.40 14.03
N LYS A 388 2.67 -8.17 13.76
CA LYS A 388 3.64 -8.60 14.77
C LYS A 388 4.40 -7.43 15.37
N GLU A 389 4.83 -6.51 14.51
CA GLU A 389 5.50 -5.26 14.87
C GLU A 389 4.47 -4.13 14.95
N PRO A 390 4.56 -3.18 15.90
CA PRO A 390 3.63 -2.07 16.00
C PRO A 390 3.65 -1.20 14.74
N ILE A 391 2.46 -0.93 14.18
CA ILE A 391 2.28 0.10 13.15
C ILE A 391 2.04 1.44 13.87
N PRO A 392 2.84 2.49 13.64
CA PRO A 392 2.58 3.81 14.20
C PRO A 392 1.20 4.32 13.78
N ALA A 393 0.47 4.95 14.70
CA ALA A 393 -0.74 5.69 14.36
C ALA A 393 -0.39 6.85 13.43
N PHE A 394 -1.29 7.16 12.49
CA PHE A 394 -1.17 8.39 11.72
C PHE A 394 -1.57 9.58 12.60
N GLU A 395 -0.60 10.45 12.89
CA GLU A 395 -0.82 11.71 13.59
C GLU A 395 -1.01 12.84 12.56
N PRO A 396 -2.18 13.51 12.51
CA PRO A 396 -2.37 14.68 11.66
C PRO A 396 -1.42 15.82 12.06
N LEU A 397 -0.81 16.48 11.08
CA LEU A 397 0.07 17.61 11.34
C LEU A 397 -0.74 18.82 11.86
N THR A 398 -0.52 19.19 13.13
CA THR A 398 -1.12 20.36 13.75
C THR A 398 -0.51 21.64 13.19
N VAL A 399 -1.34 22.51 12.61
CA VAL A 399 -0.91 23.75 11.96
C VAL A 399 -0.39 24.76 13.00
N ASP A 400 0.93 24.89 13.07
CA ASP A 400 1.62 26.06 13.62
C ASP A 400 1.30 27.32 12.78
N SER A 401 0.72 28.34 13.43
CA SER A 401 0.28 29.59 12.80
C SER A 401 1.43 30.50 12.38
N GLY A 402 2.58 30.46 13.07
CA GLY A 402 3.76 31.25 12.73
C GLY A 402 4.47 30.71 11.49
N LEU A 403 4.55 29.38 11.35
CA LEU A 403 5.03 28.72 10.14
C LEU A 403 4.06 28.94 8.97
N ALA A 404 2.75 28.87 9.19
CA ALA A 404 1.76 29.17 8.17
C ALA A 404 1.82 30.65 7.70
N GLY A 405 2.11 31.59 8.60
CA GLY A 405 2.36 33.00 8.26
C GLY A 405 3.57 33.17 7.33
N ARG A 406 4.74 32.67 7.73
CA ARG A 406 5.95 32.72 6.89
C ARG A 406 5.80 31.94 5.58
N GLY A 407 5.07 30.82 5.61
CA GLY A 407 4.73 30.04 4.43
C GLY A 407 3.89 30.82 3.42
N ARG A 408 2.94 31.65 3.89
CA ARG A 408 2.13 32.54 3.04
C ARG A 408 2.99 33.60 2.36
N GLU A 409 3.87 34.26 3.11
CA GLU A 409 4.81 35.26 2.57
C GLU A 409 5.72 34.64 1.52
N ARG A 410 6.31 33.49 1.84
CA ARG A 410 7.18 32.73 0.92
C ARG A 410 6.43 32.26 -0.33
N PHE A 411 5.18 31.82 -0.20
CA PHE A 411 4.38 31.39 -1.34
C PHE A 411 4.22 32.52 -2.37
N GLY A 412 3.96 33.76 -1.92
CA GLY A 412 3.87 34.94 -2.79
C GLY A 412 5.21 35.45 -3.35
N GLN A 413 6.35 34.93 -2.90
CA GLN A 413 7.68 35.26 -3.42
C GLN A 413 8.19 34.27 -4.48
N LEU A 414 7.60 33.07 -4.55
CA LEU A 414 8.03 31.99 -5.44
C LEU A 414 7.25 31.93 -6.77
N GLY A 415 6.26 32.82 -6.97
CA GLY A 415 5.44 32.92 -8.19
C GLY A 415 4.14 33.67 -7.95
#